data_AF-A0A7R9I8A2-F1
#
_entry.id   AF-A0A7R9I8A2-F1
#
_cell.length_a   1.000
_cell.length_b   1.000
_cell.length_c   1.000
_cell.angle_alpha   90.00
_cell.angle_beta   90.00
_cell.angle_gamma   90.00
#
_symmetry.space_group_name_H-M   'P 1'
#
loop_
_entity.id
_entity.type
_entity.pdbx_description
1 polymer ?
#
loop_
_entity_poly.entity_id
_entity_poly.type
_entity_poly.pdbx_seq_one_letter_code
_entity_poly.pdbx_strand_id
1 'polypeptide(L)'
;MSKREEKEDYVNKKQHDMSQDVTSNPSIGLSCTRLTDHLVFMLLLDEYRQVSETVAYGGQLFTFHEQRLSWPEAASVCRSLGGYLAIINNMELARFLAVSQTHFDEGTVADVNIELVDVLDSNGHKYSVYKGLVSWDTAVAICREKSEYLVAPTDLQEVRFLSRALASSHLGIKYVWLSGRMERGGWVWSMTGDLMPMEIQDDGYPPWIIEEQEKGDCLVLDASVQDKPYFSGINCTNLYSFICEQDTQSNKHVFTLHGYEYLFFSEKLSWPQASLACESENAKLAAIENRNTVLFVAKNMVKAMEVPHALWLGAHRNTDGTWEWILNGEELSARNNYERGYPIWADSPEDKGWDCLSFETATSARKRSYFVQKHCDTAQAYLCQR
;
A
#
# COMPACT_ATOMS: atom_id res chain seq x y z
N MET A 1 -39.91 41.19 -3.03
CA MET A 1 -39.87 39.86 -3.68
C MET A 1 -38.43 39.64 -4.09
N SER A 2 -37.76 38.80 -3.33
CA SER A 2 -36.29 38.73 -3.23
C SER A 2 -35.77 37.63 -4.13
N LYS A 3 -34.57 37.80 -4.72
CA LYS A 3 -33.84 36.82 -5.56
C LYS A 3 -33.65 35.41 -4.93
N ARG A 4 -34.10 35.21 -3.69
CA ARG A 4 -34.17 33.93 -2.97
C ARG A 4 -35.34 33.06 -3.43
N GLU A 5 -36.50 33.68 -3.73
CA GLU A 5 -37.72 32.99 -4.14
C GLU A 5 -37.60 32.37 -5.54
N GLU A 6 -36.87 33.02 -6.47
CA GLU A 6 -36.59 32.49 -7.82
C GLU A 6 -35.64 31.28 -7.83
N LYS A 7 -34.78 31.13 -6.81
CA LYS A 7 -33.87 29.97 -6.69
C LYS A 7 -34.59 28.73 -6.16
N GLU A 8 -35.55 28.90 -5.25
CA GLU A 8 -36.36 27.80 -4.72
C GLU A 8 -37.27 27.20 -5.81
N ASP A 9 -37.83 28.04 -6.67
CA ASP A 9 -38.70 27.60 -7.76
C ASP A 9 -37.94 26.83 -8.87
N TYR A 10 -36.67 27.20 -9.12
CA TYR A 10 -35.81 26.48 -10.08
C TYR A 10 -35.37 25.10 -9.56
N VAL A 11 -35.15 24.96 -8.25
CA VAL A 11 -34.80 23.68 -7.60
C VAL A 11 -35.99 22.72 -7.58
N ASN A 12 -37.19 23.22 -7.26
CA ASN A 12 -38.42 22.43 -7.27
C ASN A 12 -38.75 21.89 -8.68
N LYS A 13 -38.45 22.66 -9.73
CA LYS A 13 -38.71 22.26 -11.12
C LYS A 13 -37.76 21.14 -11.61
N LYS A 14 -36.49 21.16 -11.18
CA LYS A 14 -35.54 20.06 -11.47
C LYS A 14 -35.83 18.77 -10.67
N GLN A 15 -36.40 18.90 -9.48
CA GLN A 15 -36.83 17.74 -8.67
C GLN A 15 -38.01 16.98 -9.30
N HIS A 16 -38.90 17.68 -10.01
CA HIS A 16 -40.01 17.00 -10.68
C HIS A 16 -39.56 16.19 -11.90
N ASP A 17 -38.54 16.64 -12.64
CA ASP A 17 -38.02 15.93 -13.82
C ASP A 17 -37.22 14.66 -13.48
N MET A 18 -36.55 14.59 -12.31
CA MET A 18 -35.85 13.36 -11.88
C MET A 18 -36.79 12.30 -11.26
N SER A 19 -38.07 12.62 -11.07
CA SER A 19 -39.04 11.73 -10.40
C SER A 19 -39.62 10.64 -11.32
N GLN A 20 -39.31 10.64 -12.62
CA GLN A 20 -39.89 9.69 -13.57
C GLN A 20 -39.06 8.43 -13.84
N ASP A 21 -37.82 8.33 -13.32
CA ASP A 21 -36.89 7.25 -13.76
C ASP A 21 -36.37 6.31 -12.64
N VAL A 22 -36.98 6.32 -11.46
CA VAL A 22 -36.58 5.41 -10.36
C VAL A 22 -37.77 4.60 -9.86
N THR A 23 -38.19 3.64 -10.68
CA THR A 23 -39.10 2.56 -10.25
C THR A 23 -38.46 1.21 -10.54
N SER A 24 -37.43 0.81 -9.77
CA SER A 24 -37.12 -0.60 -9.46
C SER A 24 -35.79 -0.78 -8.71
N ASN A 25 -35.76 -0.54 -7.39
CA ASN A 25 -35.11 -1.46 -6.46
C ASN A 25 -35.45 -1.11 -4.99
N PRO A 26 -35.76 -2.09 -4.11
CA PRO A 26 -36.10 -1.84 -2.73
C PRO A 26 -34.85 -1.84 -1.83
N SER A 27 -34.82 -0.92 -0.85
CA SER A 27 -33.89 -0.80 0.30
C SER A 27 -33.03 0.46 0.28
N ILE A 28 -33.65 1.65 0.30
CA ILE A 28 -32.93 2.90 0.57
C ILE A 28 -33.46 3.46 1.89
N GLY A 29 -32.66 3.35 2.95
CA GLY A 29 -32.91 4.00 4.23
C GLY A 29 -32.83 5.52 4.07
N LEU A 30 -33.73 6.24 4.75
CA LEU A 30 -33.84 7.70 4.66
C LEU A 30 -32.92 8.36 5.70
N SER A 31 -32.23 9.45 5.31
CA SER A 31 -31.35 10.23 6.19
C SER A 31 -31.82 11.70 6.26
N CYS A 32 -31.74 12.33 7.43
CA CYS A 32 -32.07 13.75 7.67
C CYS A 32 -30.81 14.56 8.05
N THR A 33 -30.70 15.82 7.61
CA THR A 33 -29.63 16.77 8.00
C THR A 33 -30.11 17.82 8.99
N ARG A 34 -29.37 18.09 10.08
CA ARG A 34 -29.72 19.10 11.13
C ARG A 34 -29.05 20.46 10.90
N LEU A 35 -29.79 21.56 11.10
CA LEU A 35 -29.26 22.92 11.15
C LEU A 35 -28.84 23.24 12.59
N THR A 36 -27.57 23.55 12.81
CA THR A 36 -27.04 23.87 14.14
C THR A 36 -27.52 25.24 14.62
N ASP A 37 -28.11 25.29 15.81
CA ASP A 37 -27.82 26.31 16.82
C ASP A 37 -28.12 25.76 18.22
N HIS A 38 -27.31 26.19 19.18
CA HIS A 38 -27.23 25.74 20.58
C HIS A 38 -28.56 25.44 21.29
N LEU A 39 -28.71 24.21 21.82
CA LEU A 39 -29.14 23.89 23.19
C LEU A 39 -29.40 22.38 23.34
N VAL A 40 -28.59 21.74 24.19
CA VAL A 40 -28.88 20.41 24.75
C VAL A 40 -30.07 20.58 25.70
N PHE A 41 -31.23 20.03 25.34
CA PHE A 41 -32.31 19.79 26.29
C PHE A 41 -32.67 18.31 26.24
N MET A 42 -32.08 17.54 27.16
CA MET A 42 -32.75 16.34 27.66
C MET A 42 -33.99 16.80 28.43
N LEU A 43 -35.16 16.62 27.83
CA LEU A 43 -36.39 16.44 28.58
C LEU A 43 -37.08 15.17 28.07
N LEU A 44 -37.05 14.17 28.96
CA LEU A 44 -37.90 13.00 28.97
C LEU A 44 -39.38 13.42 28.87
N LEU A 45 -40.12 12.88 27.90
CA LEU A 45 -41.51 12.48 28.08
C LEU A 45 -41.89 11.40 27.04
N ASP A 46 -42.36 10.28 27.60
CA ASP A 46 -43.30 9.27 27.10
C ASP A 46 -43.12 8.57 25.73
N GLU A 47 -43.05 7.24 25.83
CA GLU A 47 -43.46 6.23 24.84
C GLU A 47 -43.08 6.45 23.36
N TYR A 48 -41.79 6.30 23.03
CA TYR A 48 -41.31 5.46 21.91
C TYR A 48 -39.79 5.54 21.85
N ARG A 49 -39.10 4.49 22.32
CA ARG A 49 -37.65 4.43 22.31
C ARG A 49 -37.17 3.80 21.00
N GLN A 50 -36.86 4.62 20.00
CA GLN A 50 -35.84 4.32 18.99
C GLN A 50 -35.17 5.64 18.61
N VAL A 51 -34.19 6.06 19.42
CA VAL A 51 -33.34 7.21 19.08
C VAL A 51 -32.38 6.75 17.98
N SER A 52 -32.50 7.41 16.84
CA SER A 52 -31.67 7.28 15.66
C SER A 52 -30.25 7.82 15.89
N GLU A 53 -29.25 7.02 15.52
CA GLU A 53 -27.85 7.41 15.67
C GLU A 53 -27.50 8.56 14.71
N THR A 54 -26.75 9.55 15.20
CA THR A 54 -26.41 10.78 14.46
C THR A 54 -24.93 10.81 14.14
N VAL A 55 -24.58 10.92 12.85
CA VAL A 55 -23.21 10.97 12.35
C VAL A 55 -22.87 12.37 11.83
N ALA A 56 -21.61 12.78 11.89
CA ALA A 56 -21.16 14.10 11.45
C ALA A 56 -20.26 14.00 10.21
N TYR A 57 -20.53 14.81 9.17
CA TYR A 57 -19.68 14.92 7.98
C TYR A 57 -19.69 16.35 7.45
N GLY A 58 -18.51 16.93 7.22
CA GLY A 58 -18.38 18.27 6.62
C GLY A 58 -19.10 19.39 7.40
N GLY A 59 -19.20 19.27 8.73
CA GLY A 59 -19.91 20.22 9.60
C GLY A 59 -21.44 20.07 9.61
N GLN A 60 -21.99 19.06 8.93
CA GLN A 60 -23.41 18.71 8.94
C GLN A 60 -23.64 17.43 9.77
N LEU A 61 -24.79 17.36 10.43
CA LEU A 61 -25.21 16.19 11.20
C LEU A 61 -26.28 15.42 10.43
N PHE A 62 -26.12 14.11 10.33
CA PHE A 62 -27.02 13.21 9.62
C PHE A 62 -27.63 12.19 10.58
N THR A 63 -28.95 12.00 10.50
CA THR A 63 -29.70 11.10 11.38
C THR A 63 -30.47 10.10 10.52
N PHE A 64 -30.35 8.80 10.83
CA PHE A 64 -30.98 7.72 10.05
C PHE A 64 -32.32 7.29 10.66
N HIS A 65 -33.33 7.04 9.82
CA HIS A 65 -34.63 6.54 10.28
C HIS A 65 -34.96 5.20 9.62
N GLU A 66 -35.24 4.18 10.43
CA GLU A 66 -35.57 2.81 9.99
C GLU A 66 -37.03 2.68 9.48
N GLN A 67 -37.89 3.64 9.85
CA GLN A 67 -39.29 3.60 9.45
C GLN A 67 -39.46 3.85 7.95
N ARG A 68 -40.20 2.95 7.30
CA ARG A 68 -40.62 3.12 5.90
C ARG A 68 -41.73 4.14 5.82
N LEU A 69 -41.42 5.32 5.31
CA LEU A 69 -42.34 6.45 5.16
C LEU A 69 -42.46 6.82 3.68
N SER A 70 -43.60 7.40 3.29
CA SER A 70 -43.69 8.08 1.99
C SER A 70 -42.81 9.33 2.00
N TRP A 71 -42.44 9.83 0.81
CA TRP A 71 -41.58 11.01 0.69
C TRP A 71 -42.12 12.24 1.46
N PRO A 72 -43.42 12.59 1.39
CA PRO A 72 -43.98 13.71 2.15
C PRO A 72 -43.94 13.50 3.66
N GLU A 73 -44.17 12.28 4.13
CA GLU A 73 -44.11 11.92 5.56
C GLU A 73 -42.67 12.01 6.07
N ALA A 74 -41.70 11.47 5.33
CA ALA A 74 -40.28 11.54 5.67
C ALA A 74 -39.78 12.99 5.75
N ALA A 75 -40.16 13.83 4.78
CA ALA A 75 -39.86 15.25 4.81
C ALA A 75 -40.48 15.97 6.03
N SER A 76 -41.70 15.58 6.42
CA SER A 76 -42.36 16.12 7.61
C SER A 76 -41.64 15.71 8.89
N VAL A 77 -41.21 14.45 8.99
CA VAL A 77 -40.45 13.92 10.13
C VAL A 77 -39.10 14.64 10.26
N CYS A 78 -38.31 14.75 9.20
CA CYS A 78 -37.03 15.48 9.26
C CYS A 78 -37.20 16.94 9.72
N ARG A 79 -38.28 17.62 9.26
CA ARG A 79 -38.61 18.98 9.70
C ARG A 79 -38.96 19.07 11.18
N SER A 80 -39.71 18.11 11.70
CA SER A 80 -40.06 18.06 13.13
C SER A 80 -38.85 17.90 14.06
N LEU A 81 -37.74 17.34 13.56
CA LEU A 81 -36.48 17.15 14.29
C LEU A 81 -35.50 18.35 14.19
N GLY A 82 -35.93 19.45 13.54
CA GLY A 82 -35.10 20.63 13.30
C GLY A 82 -34.15 20.47 12.10
N GLY A 83 -34.49 19.59 11.17
CA GLY A 83 -33.68 19.30 9.98
C GLY A 83 -34.48 19.27 8.68
N TYR A 84 -33.88 18.71 7.64
CA TYR A 84 -34.50 18.44 6.34
C TYR A 84 -33.99 17.13 5.77
N LEU A 85 -34.61 16.59 4.71
CA LEU A 85 -34.11 15.39 4.04
C LEU A 85 -32.66 15.61 3.57
N ALA A 86 -31.78 14.63 3.79
CA ALA A 86 -30.37 14.76 3.46
C ALA A 86 -30.17 15.06 1.97
N ILE A 87 -29.39 16.11 1.70
CA ILE A 87 -29.03 16.50 0.34
C ILE A 87 -27.66 15.90 0.03
N ILE A 88 -27.66 14.79 -0.69
CA ILE A 88 -26.43 14.13 -1.14
C ILE A 88 -25.96 14.83 -2.42
N ASN A 89 -25.01 15.75 -2.27
CA ASN A 89 -24.54 16.62 -3.37
C ASN A 89 -23.16 16.24 -3.92
N ASN A 90 -22.51 15.23 -3.34
CA ASN A 90 -21.22 14.72 -3.78
C ASN A 90 -21.07 13.24 -3.43
N MET A 91 -20.16 12.57 -4.13
CA MET A 91 -19.97 11.12 -4.04
C MET A 91 -19.33 10.68 -2.71
N GLU A 92 -18.54 11.55 -2.06
CA GLU A 92 -17.93 11.27 -0.75
C GLU A 92 -18.97 11.23 0.37
N LEU A 93 -19.90 12.19 0.37
CA LEU A 93 -21.05 12.19 1.26
C LEU A 93 -21.97 10.98 1.00
N ALA A 94 -22.19 10.63 -0.27
CA ALA A 94 -22.99 9.44 -0.62
C ALA A 94 -22.39 8.17 -0.03
N ARG A 95 -21.06 8.00 -0.13
CA ARG A 95 -20.35 6.84 0.43
C ARG A 95 -20.33 6.84 1.96
N PHE A 96 -20.06 8.00 2.57
CA PHE A 96 -20.06 8.15 4.02
C PHE A 96 -21.41 7.72 4.63
N LEU A 97 -22.52 8.17 4.03
CA LEU A 97 -23.86 7.79 4.50
C LEU A 97 -24.19 6.33 4.22
N ALA A 98 -23.71 5.74 3.12
CA ALA A 98 -23.92 4.32 2.82
C ALA A 98 -23.25 3.40 3.86
N VAL A 99 -22.01 3.72 4.27
CA VAL A 99 -21.30 2.97 5.33
C VAL A 99 -21.93 3.21 6.70
N SER A 100 -22.40 4.43 6.97
CA SER A 100 -23.09 4.73 8.22
C SER A 100 -24.44 3.99 8.38
N GLN A 101 -25.06 3.55 7.27
CA GLN A 101 -26.31 2.77 7.28
C GLN A 101 -26.12 1.27 7.56
N THR A 102 -24.92 0.71 7.44
CA THR A 102 -24.69 -0.74 7.62
C THR A 102 -24.46 -1.17 9.07
N HIS A 103 -24.59 -0.24 10.03
CA HIS A 103 -24.24 -0.44 11.44
C HIS A 103 -25.41 -0.81 12.37
N PHE A 104 -26.58 -1.21 11.85
CA PHE A 104 -27.80 -1.37 12.67
C PHE A 104 -28.09 -2.77 13.21
N ASP A 105 -27.30 -3.79 12.85
CA ASP A 105 -27.43 -5.14 13.43
C ASP A 105 -26.24 -5.47 14.36
N GLU A 106 -26.45 -5.29 15.67
CA GLU A 106 -25.73 -5.88 16.81
C GLU A 106 -24.22 -5.57 17.04
N GLY A 107 -23.95 -4.42 17.67
CA GLY A 107 -23.22 -4.34 18.95
C GLY A 107 -21.98 -5.20 19.25
N THR A 108 -20.96 -5.21 18.40
CA THR A 108 -19.58 -5.59 18.77
C THR A 108 -18.57 -4.69 18.05
N VAL A 109 -17.37 -4.53 18.65
CA VAL A 109 -16.20 -3.78 18.12
C VAL A 109 -16.12 -3.92 16.60
N ALA A 110 -15.95 -2.80 15.87
CA ALA A 110 -15.98 -2.74 14.42
C ALA A 110 -15.07 -3.80 13.77
N ASP A 111 -15.63 -4.97 13.48
CA ASP A 111 -15.13 -5.84 12.43
C ASP A 111 -15.37 -5.08 11.13
N VAL A 112 -14.30 -4.48 10.62
CA VAL A 112 -14.25 -4.20 9.19
C VAL A 112 -14.50 -5.55 8.53
N ASN A 113 -15.64 -5.72 7.86
CA ASN A 113 -16.00 -6.98 7.21
C ASN A 113 -15.05 -7.19 6.01
N ILE A 114 -13.85 -7.67 6.33
CA ILE A 114 -12.76 -8.00 5.43
C ILE A 114 -12.79 -9.50 5.31
N GLU A 115 -13.27 -9.98 4.19
CA GLU A 115 -13.37 -11.40 3.88
C GLU A 115 -12.22 -11.80 2.98
N LEU A 116 -11.48 -12.85 3.34
CA LEU A 116 -10.59 -13.53 2.40
C LEU A 116 -11.47 -14.30 1.41
N VAL A 117 -11.56 -13.81 0.18
CA VAL A 117 -12.49 -14.35 -0.82
C VAL A 117 -11.81 -15.25 -1.85
N ASP A 118 -10.49 -15.14 -2.00
CA ASP A 118 -9.73 -16.00 -2.91
C ASP A 118 -8.26 -16.11 -2.47
N VAL A 119 -7.63 -17.22 -2.85
CA VAL A 119 -6.19 -17.46 -2.70
C VAL A 119 -5.67 -17.97 -4.03
N LEU A 120 -4.78 -17.17 -4.64
CA LEU A 120 -4.25 -17.41 -5.97
C LEU A 120 -2.79 -17.84 -5.86
N ASP A 121 -2.36 -18.74 -6.73
CA ASP A 121 -0.95 -19.15 -6.85
C ASP A 121 -0.52 -19.04 -8.31
N SER A 122 0.57 -18.31 -8.58
CA SER A 122 1.12 -18.17 -9.94
C SER A 122 2.61 -17.82 -9.90
N ASN A 123 3.43 -18.50 -10.72
CA ASN A 123 4.86 -18.23 -10.90
C ASN A 123 5.70 -18.20 -9.60
N GLY A 124 5.26 -18.90 -8.55
CA GLY A 124 5.93 -18.85 -7.25
C GLY A 124 5.56 -17.60 -6.45
N HIS A 125 4.42 -16.98 -6.70
CA HIS A 125 3.80 -15.99 -5.83
C HIS A 125 2.45 -16.54 -5.37
N LYS A 126 2.11 -16.24 -4.12
CA LYS A 126 0.81 -16.56 -3.53
C LYS A 126 0.11 -15.26 -3.19
N TYR A 127 -1.14 -15.11 -3.61
CA TYR A 127 -1.91 -13.89 -3.43
C TYR A 127 -3.16 -14.16 -2.63
N SER A 128 -3.42 -13.36 -1.61
CA SER A 128 -4.61 -13.40 -0.77
C SER A 128 -5.52 -12.23 -1.16
N VAL A 129 -6.68 -12.52 -1.75
CA VAL A 129 -7.63 -11.49 -2.21
C VAL A 129 -8.62 -11.20 -1.08
N TYR A 130 -8.60 -9.98 -0.57
CA TYR A 130 -9.46 -9.53 0.51
C TYR A 130 -10.56 -8.59 -0.01
N LYS A 131 -11.80 -9.00 0.21
CA LYS A 131 -12.99 -8.19 -0.04
C LYS A 131 -13.35 -7.43 1.23
N GLY A 132 -13.10 -6.13 1.21
CA GLY A 132 -13.41 -5.20 2.29
C GLY A 132 -13.18 -3.78 1.80
N LEU A 133 -13.80 -2.78 2.41
CA LEU A 133 -13.63 -1.38 2.02
C LEU A 133 -12.72 -0.69 3.05
N VAL A 134 -11.43 -0.60 2.74
CA VAL A 134 -10.41 -0.04 3.64
C VAL A 134 -9.54 0.99 2.94
N SER A 135 -8.94 1.90 3.71
CA SER A 135 -7.92 2.82 3.18
C SER A 135 -6.65 2.09 2.81
N TRP A 136 -5.79 2.75 2.03
CA TRP A 136 -4.50 2.17 1.63
C TRP A 136 -3.63 1.83 2.84
N ASP A 137 -3.52 2.74 3.81
CA ASP A 137 -2.74 2.50 5.05
C ASP A 137 -3.29 1.33 5.86
N THR A 138 -4.63 1.17 5.90
CA THR A 138 -5.27 0.04 6.57
C THR A 138 -5.01 -1.27 5.84
N ALA A 139 -5.11 -1.31 4.50
CA ALA A 139 -4.77 -2.49 3.71
C ALA A 139 -3.32 -2.94 3.94
N VAL A 140 -2.37 -2.00 3.97
CA VAL A 140 -0.96 -2.26 4.30
C VAL A 140 -0.82 -2.86 5.70
N ALA A 141 -1.51 -2.29 6.69
CA ALA A 141 -1.47 -2.81 8.06
C ALA A 141 -2.01 -4.24 8.15
N ILE A 142 -3.09 -4.56 7.44
CA ILE A 142 -3.70 -5.91 7.43
C ILE A 142 -2.77 -6.94 6.78
N CYS A 143 -2.21 -6.64 5.60
CA CYS A 143 -1.25 -7.56 4.96
C CYS A 143 -0.06 -7.83 5.90
N ARG A 144 0.49 -6.78 6.52
CA ARG A 144 1.62 -6.90 7.46
C ARG A 144 1.29 -7.75 8.68
N GLU A 145 0.10 -7.61 9.25
CA GLU A 145 -0.34 -8.45 10.38
C GLU A 145 -0.36 -9.94 10.01
N LYS A 146 -0.63 -10.25 8.74
CA LYS A 146 -0.65 -11.61 8.20
C LYS A 146 0.73 -12.08 7.70
N SER A 147 1.79 -11.31 7.94
CA SER A 147 3.14 -11.57 7.40
C SER A 147 3.15 -11.65 5.87
N GLU A 148 2.31 -10.84 5.23
CA GLU A 148 2.20 -10.64 3.79
C GLU A 148 2.48 -9.16 3.48
N TYR A 149 2.55 -8.80 2.21
CA TYR A 149 2.69 -7.41 1.79
C TYR A 149 1.56 -7.06 0.83
N LEU A 150 1.23 -5.78 0.71
CA LEU A 150 0.30 -5.36 -0.33
C LEU A 150 0.95 -5.66 -1.69
N VAL A 151 0.18 -6.18 -2.66
CA VAL A 151 0.73 -6.71 -3.92
C VAL A 151 1.50 -5.64 -4.71
N ALA A 152 2.64 -6.02 -5.31
CA ALA A 152 3.55 -5.13 -6.04
C ALA A 152 3.87 -5.68 -7.43
N PRO A 153 2.90 -5.77 -8.35
CA PRO A 153 3.09 -6.54 -9.57
C PRO A 153 4.13 -5.88 -10.49
N THR A 154 5.21 -6.59 -10.84
CA THR A 154 6.38 -6.02 -11.54
C THR A 154 6.37 -6.21 -13.06
N ASP A 155 5.44 -7.01 -13.59
CA ASP A 155 5.28 -7.24 -15.03
C ASP A 155 3.81 -7.30 -15.50
N LEU A 156 3.59 -7.13 -16.81
CA LEU A 156 2.23 -7.10 -17.37
C LEU A 156 1.49 -8.45 -17.30
N GLN A 157 2.19 -9.59 -17.32
CA GLN A 157 1.57 -10.91 -17.20
C GLN A 157 0.98 -11.10 -15.81
N GLU A 158 1.70 -10.65 -14.78
CA GLU A 158 1.23 -10.66 -13.40
C GLU A 158 -0.01 -9.76 -13.23
N VAL A 159 0.04 -8.52 -13.73
CA VAL A 159 -1.12 -7.61 -13.69
C VAL A 159 -2.35 -8.21 -14.38
N ARG A 160 -2.15 -8.85 -15.55
CA ARG A 160 -3.25 -9.53 -16.27
C ARG A 160 -3.77 -10.75 -15.52
N PHE A 161 -2.90 -11.51 -14.86
CA PHE A 161 -3.30 -12.64 -14.02
C PHE A 161 -4.22 -12.18 -12.88
N LEU A 162 -3.80 -11.17 -12.11
CA LEU A 162 -4.58 -10.59 -11.01
C LEU A 162 -5.90 -10.01 -11.53
N SER A 163 -5.85 -9.25 -12.62
CA SER A 163 -7.05 -8.67 -13.25
C SER A 163 -8.08 -9.72 -13.66
N ARG A 164 -7.66 -10.84 -14.26
CA ARG A 164 -8.56 -11.93 -14.66
C ARG A 164 -9.19 -12.62 -13.45
N ALA A 165 -8.42 -12.81 -12.38
CA ALA A 165 -8.94 -13.39 -11.14
C ALA A 165 -10.03 -12.50 -10.55
N LEU A 166 -9.80 -11.19 -10.46
CA LEU A 166 -10.77 -10.21 -9.96
C LEU A 166 -12.03 -10.09 -10.83
N ALA A 167 -11.85 -10.10 -12.16
CA ALA A 167 -12.93 -10.00 -13.13
C ALA A 167 -13.83 -11.26 -13.18
N SER A 168 -13.47 -12.32 -12.45
CA SER A 168 -14.33 -13.49 -12.31
C SER A 168 -15.66 -13.08 -11.67
N SER A 169 -16.78 -13.42 -12.33
CA SER A 169 -18.11 -12.88 -12.06
C SER A 169 -18.67 -13.13 -10.64
N HIS A 170 -17.98 -13.94 -9.84
CA HIS A 170 -18.37 -14.29 -8.48
C HIS A 170 -17.85 -13.32 -7.40
N LEU A 171 -16.77 -12.58 -7.64
CA LEU A 171 -16.17 -11.70 -6.61
C LEU A 171 -16.80 -10.30 -6.58
N GLY A 172 -17.15 -9.76 -7.76
CA GLY A 172 -17.69 -8.40 -7.90
C GLY A 172 -16.68 -7.30 -7.55
N ILE A 173 -15.38 -7.62 -7.50
CA ILE A 173 -14.31 -6.69 -7.15
C ILE A 173 -13.80 -6.04 -8.45
N LYS A 174 -13.92 -4.70 -8.51
CA LYS A 174 -13.45 -3.91 -9.67
C LYS A 174 -12.17 -3.16 -9.39
N TYR A 175 -11.95 -2.77 -8.15
CA TYR A 175 -10.85 -1.92 -7.72
C TYR A 175 -10.16 -2.59 -6.56
N VAL A 176 -8.83 -2.73 -6.67
CA VAL A 176 -8.01 -3.20 -5.55
C VAL A 176 -6.81 -2.31 -5.32
N TRP A 177 -6.45 -2.13 -4.04
CA TRP A 177 -5.21 -1.47 -3.67
C TRP A 177 -3.99 -2.29 -4.10
N LEU A 178 -3.01 -1.59 -4.68
CA LEU A 178 -1.66 -2.09 -4.93
C LEU A 178 -0.67 -1.34 -4.00
N SER A 179 0.55 -1.86 -3.86
CA SER A 179 1.56 -1.28 -2.97
C SER A 179 2.20 0.01 -3.46
N GLY A 180 1.82 0.50 -4.65
CA GLY A 180 2.40 1.69 -5.26
C GLY A 180 2.04 2.97 -4.50
N ARG A 181 3.04 3.84 -4.31
CA ARG A 181 2.92 5.15 -3.68
C ARG A 181 3.70 6.21 -4.44
N MET A 182 3.14 7.41 -4.55
CA MET A 182 3.86 8.57 -5.09
C MET A 182 4.81 9.14 -4.04
N GLU A 183 6.09 9.27 -4.38
CA GLU A 183 7.11 9.91 -3.55
C GLU A 183 7.86 11.00 -4.33
N ARG A 184 8.77 11.72 -3.64
CA ARG A 184 9.62 12.75 -4.29
C ARG A 184 10.59 12.08 -5.26
N GLY A 185 10.17 11.97 -6.53
CA GLY A 185 10.97 11.34 -7.59
C GLY A 185 10.17 10.40 -8.50
N GLY A 186 8.92 10.10 -8.16
CA GLY A 186 8.03 9.28 -8.96
C GLY A 186 7.29 8.23 -8.13
N TRP A 187 6.60 7.33 -8.82
CA TRP A 187 5.95 6.20 -8.20
C TRP A 187 6.96 5.15 -7.74
N VAL A 188 6.79 4.65 -6.52
CA VAL A 188 7.59 3.57 -5.94
C VAL A 188 6.70 2.45 -5.43
N TRP A 189 7.18 1.22 -5.50
CA TRP A 189 6.56 0.11 -4.78
C TRP A 189 6.89 0.22 -3.30
N SER A 190 5.91 0.33 -2.41
CA SER A 190 6.18 0.65 -0.99
C SER A 190 6.96 -0.44 -0.23
N MET A 191 6.95 -1.69 -0.70
CA MET A 191 7.74 -2.78 -0.11
C MET A 191 9.21 -2.70 -0.56
N THR A 192 9.44 -2.71 -1.87
CA THR A 192 10.80 -2.77 -2.40
C THR A 192 11.43 -1.40 -2.47
N GLY A 193 10.68 -0.30 -2.58
CA GLY A 193 11.20 1.04 -2.89
C GLY A 193 11.75 1.16 -4.31
N ASP A 194 11.44 0.21 -5.19
CA ASP A 194 11.85 0.26 -6.58
C ASP A 194 10.96 1.25 -7.35
N LEU A 195 11.57 1.97 -8.28
CA LEU A 195 10.89 2.98 -9.09
C LEU A 195 10.04 2.30 -10.15
N MET A 196 8.75 2.64 -10.17
CA MET A 196 7.85 2.25 -11.24
C MET A 196 8.02 3.20 -12.44
N PRO A 197 8.10 2.67 -13.68
CA PRO A 197 8.20 3.50 -14.88
C PRO A 197 7.00 4.45 -15.00
N MET A 198 7.27 5.73 -15.23
CA MET A 198 6.22 6.74 -15.45
C MET A 198 5.57 6.61 -16.83
N GLU A 199 6.32 6.10 -17.81
CA GLU A 199 5.86 5.88 -19.19
C GLU A 199 5.48 4.40 -19.39
N ILE A 200 4.54 4.16 -20.30
CA ILE A 200 4.16 2.81 -20.73
C ILE A 200 5.29 2.25 -21.61
N GLN A 201 5.84 1.10 -21.22
CA GLN A 201 6.89 0.40 -21.96
C GLN A 201 6.35 -0.35 -23.18
N ASP A 202 7.25 -0.86 -24.03
CA ASP A 202 6.92 -1.58 -25.26
C ASP A 202 6.04 -2.82 -25.04
N ASP A 203 6.14 -3.44 -23.87
CA ASP A 203 5.33 -4.60 -23.48
C ASP A 203 3.94 -4.22 -22.96
N GLY A 204 3.70 -2.94 -22.69
CA GLY A 204 2.46 -2.38 -22.14
C GLY A 204 2.47 -2.19 -20.62
N TYR A 205 3.59 -2.42 -19.93
CA TYR A 205 3.75 -2.20 -18.49
C TYR A 205 4.37 -0.82 -18.20
N PRO A 206 4.00 -0.15 -17.10
CA PRO A 206 2.75 -0.34 -16.36
C PRO A 206 1.56 0.10 -17.21
N PRO A 207 0.38 -0.50 -17.05
CA PRO A 207 -0.79 -0.16 -17.85
C PRO A 207 -1.46 1.13 -17.33
N TRP A 208 -0.77 2.26 -17.42
CA TRP A 208 -1.28 3.54 -16.91
C TRP A 208 -2.52 4.06 -17.64
N ILE A 209 -3.44 4.68 -16.90
CA ILE A 209 -4.20 5.80 -17.46
C ILE A 209 -3.41 7.08 -17.17
N ILE A 210 -2.73 7.60 -18.19
CA ILE A 210 -1.83 8.76 -18.10
C ILE A 210 -2.51 9.96 -17.42
N GLU A 211 -3.77 10.24 -17.77
CA GLU A 211 -4.54 11.37 -17.19
C GLU A 211 -4.92 11.19 -15.71
N GLU A 212 -4.78 9.98 -15.16
CA GLU A 212 -5.14 9.67 -13.77
C GLU A 212 -3.93 9.40 -12.88
N GLN A 213 -2.72 9.45 -13.43
CA GLN A 213 -1.48 9.16 -12.71
C GLN A 213 -1.20 10.15 -11.56
N GLU A 214 -1.76 11.36 -11.62
CA GLU A 214 -1.52 12.43 -10.63
C GLU A 214 -2.77 12.78 -9.81
N LYS A 215 -3.84 11.97 -9.88
CA LYS A 215 -5.08 12.23 -9.13
C LYS A 215 -4.99 11.89 -7.64
N GLY A 216 -3.94 11.19 -7.21
CA GLY A 216 -3.63 10.95 -5.81
C GLY A 216 -2.36 10.11 -5.63
N ASP A 217 -1.94 9.96 -4.37
CA ASP A 217 -0.63 9.43 -4.02
C ASP A 217 -0.59 7.91 -3.80
N CYS A 218 -1.70 7.20 -3.94
CA CYS A 218 -1.80 5.75 -3.74
C CYS A 218 -2.32 5.02 -4.98
N LEU A 219 -1.78 3.84 -5.26
CA LEU A 219 -2.04 3.13 -6.52
C LEU A 219 -3.20 2.16 -6.42
N VAL A 220 -4.14 2.24 -7.36
CA VAL A 220 -5.21 1.25 -7.54
C VAL A 220 -5.06 0.52 -8.86
N LEU A 221 -5.37 -0.78 -8.86
CA LEU A 221 -5.67 -1.56 -10.06
C LEU A 221 -7.17 -1.50 -10.31
N ASP A 222 -7.55 -0.95 -11.47
CA ASP A 222 -8.90 -1.11 -11.99
C ASP A 222 -8.94 -2.32 -12.93
N ALA A 223 -9.70 -3.33 -12.52
CA ALA A 223 -9.97 -4.57 -13.23
C ALA A 223 -11.42 -4.63 -13.75
N SER A 224 -12.11 -3.49 -13.87
CA SER A 224 -13.51 -3.42 -14.30
C SER A 224 -13.72 -3.90 -15.74
N VAL A 225 -12.68 -3.86 -16.58
CA VAL A 225 -12.69 -4.38 -17.95
C VAL A 225 -11.77 -5.59 -18.03
N GLN A 226 -12.36 -6.76 -18.28
CA GLN A 226 -11.62 -8.01 -18.46
C GLN A 226 -10.53 -7.86 -19.54
N ASP A 227 -9.32 -8.34 -19.24
CA ASP A 227 -8.14 -8.29 -20.12
C ASP A 227 -7.64 -6.87 -20.48
N LYS A 228 -8.21 -5.81 -19.87
CA LYS A 228 -7.73 -4.43 -20.00
C LYS A 228 -7.58 -3.77 -18.63
N PRO A 229 -6.69 -4.30 -17.76
CA PRO A 229 -6.39 -3.66 -16.50
C PRO A 229 -5.73 -2.31 -16.71
N TYR A 230 -5.92 -1.39 -15.76
CA TYR A 230 -5.14 -0.17 -15.72
C TYR A 230 -4.83 0.31 -14.31
N PHE A 231 -3.72 1.04 -14.23
CA PHE A 231 -3.24 1.70 -13.03
C PHE A 231 -3.74 3.13 -12.99
N SER A 232 -4.18 3.57 -11.81
CA SER A 232 -4.64 4.92 -11.56
C SER A 232 -4.15 5.40 -10.18
N GLY A 233 -3.69 6.65 -10.12
CA GLY A 233 -3.33 7.30 -8.87
C GLY A 233 -4.57 7.84 -8.19
N ILE A 234 -4.83 7.42 -6.95
CA ILE A 234 -6.05 7.75 -6.23
C ILE A 234 -5.70 8.22 -4.80
N ASN A 235 -6.58 9.00 -4.19
CA ASN A 235 -6.43 9.43 -2.81
C ASN A 235 -6.40 8.21 -1.87
N CYS A 236 -5.36 8.12 -1.05
CA CYS A 236 -5.12 7.04 -0.08
C CYS A 236 -6.27 6.84 0.93
N THR A 237 -7.12 7.85 1.15
CA THR A 237 -8.29 7.76 2.04
C THR A 237 -9.50 7.10 1.40
N ASN A 238 -9.47 6.81 0.10
CA ASN A 238 -10.53 6.04 -0.55
C ASN A 238 -10.63 4.64 0.07
N LEU A 239 -11.76 3.97 -0.17
CA LEU A 239 -11.99 2.65 0.39
C LEU A 239 -12.12 1.63 -0.74
N TYR A 240 -11.19 0.67 -0.80
CA TYR A 240 -11.20 -0.41 -1.79
C TYR A 240 -10.85 -1.74 -1.14
N SER A 241 -11.16 -2.80 -1.88
CA SER A 241 -10.61 -4.15 -1.64
C SER A 241 -9.11 -4.15 -1.91
N PHE A 242 -8.43 -5.21 -1.53
CA PHE A 242 -6.97 -5.26 -1.64
C PHE A 242 -6.49 -6.68 -1.84
N ILE A 243 -5.28 -6.81 -2.38
CA ILE A 243 -4.62 -8.09 -2.57
C ILE A 243 -3.31 -8.04 -1.79
N CYS A 244 -3.12 -9.00 -0.90
CA CYS A 244 -1.82 -9.23 -0.30
C CYS A 244 -1.05 -10.27 -1.10
N GLU A 245 0.26 -10.18 -1.14
CA GLU A 245 1.18 -11.14 -1.74
C GLU A 245 2.13 -11.72 -0.69
N GLN A 246 2.38 -13.01 -0.84
CA GLN A 246 3.49 -13.74 -0.26
C GLN A 246 4.35 -14.20 -1.44
N ASP A 247 5.55 -13.64 -1.57
CA ASP A 247 6.54 -14.20 -2.50
C ASP A 247 6.92 -15.60 -2.02
N THR A 248 6.41 -16.63 -2.71
CA THR A 248 6.81 -18.03 -2.46
C THR A 248 8.13 -18.38 -3.14
N GLN A 249 8.59 -17.56 -4.10
CA GLN A 249 10.00 -17.36 -4.37
C GLN A 249 10.52 -16.49 -3.25
N SER A 250 10.90 -17.14 -2.16
CA SER A 250 11.43 -16.49 -0.96
C SER A 250 12.27 -15.27 -1.35
N ASN A 251 12.06 -14.14 -0.66
CA ASN A 251 12.95 -12.97 -0.56
C ASN A 251 14.36 -13.36 -0.06
N LYS A 252 14.88 -14.50 -0.50
CA LYS A 252 15.97 -15.32 -0.01
C LYS A 252 16.39 -16.25 -1.15
N HIS A 253 17.34 -15.84 -1.95
CA HIS A 253 17.98 -16.75 -2.91
C HIS A 253 19.24 -17.32 -2.29
N VAL A 254 19.37 -18.65 -2.29
CA VAL A 254 20.53 -19.33 -1.70
C VAL A 254 21.49 -19.79 -2.78
N PHE A 255 22.76 -19.40 -2.66
CA PHE A 255 23.84 -19.87 -3.52
C PHE A 255 25.00 -20.38 -2.67
N THR A 256 25.67 -21.44 -3.11
CA THR A 256 26.78 -22.03 -2.37
C THR A 256 28.12 -21.71 -3.02
N LEU A 257 29.11 -21.32 -2.22
CA LEU A 257 30.51 -21.18 -2.64
C LEU A 257 31.43 -21.75 -1.57
N HIS A 258 32.29 -22.71 -1.96
CA HIS A 258 33.30 -23.32 -1.07
C HIS A 258 32.75 -23.88 0.25
N GLY A 259 31.53 -24.43 0.23
CA GLY A 259 30.91 -25.03 1.41
C GLY A 259 30.13 -24.07 2.31
N TYR A 260 30.12 -22.77 1.99
CA TYR A 260 29.28 -21.77 2.65
C TYR A 260 28.02 -21.49 1.84
N GLU A 261 26.90 -21.30 2.53
CA GLU A 261 25.65 -20.82 1.94
C GLU A 261 25.59 -19.29 2.02
N TYR A 262 25.28 -18.65 0.89
CA TYR A 262 25.07 -17.21 0.77
C TYR A 262 23.60 -16.98 0.46
N LEU A 263 22.90 -16.30 1.37
CA LEU A 263 21.46 -16.08 1.33
C LEU A 263 21.21 -14.61 0.99
N PHE A 264 20.71 -14.36 -0.22
CA PHE A 264 20.43 -13.03 -0.75
C PHE A 264 19.01 -12.63 -0.42
N PHE A 265 18.86 -11.58 0.38
CA PHE A 265 17.55 -11.05 0.73
C PHE A 265 17.26 -9.74 0.00
N SER A 266 16.14 -9.71 -0.72
CA SER A 266 15.62 -8.54 -1.44
C SER A 266 14.96 -7.51 -0.52
N GLU A 267 14.52 -7.94 0.67
CA GLU A 267 13.93 -7.08 1.70
C GLU A 267 14.92 -5.97 2.12
N LYS A 268 14.44 -4.72 2.19
CA LYS A 268 15.28 -3.57 2.54
C LYS A 268 15.22 -3.28 4.05
N LEU A 269 16.32 -3.53 4.75
CA LEU A 269 16.45 -3.31 6.20
C LEU A 269 17.64 -2.39 6.53
N SER A 270 17.62 -1.76 7.71
CA SER A 270 18.83 -1.12 8.25
C SER A 270 19.90 -2.18 8.55
N TRP A 271 21.17 -1.80 8.62
CA TRP A 271 22.25 -2.75 8.89
C TRP A 271 22.04 -3.54 10.20
N PRO A 272 21.64 -2.90 11.34
CA PRO A 272 21.35 -3.64 12.56
C PRO A 272 20.16 -4.60 12.41
N GLN A 273 19.10 -4.20 11.70
CA GLN A 273 17.94 -5.06 11.44
C GLN A 273 18.32 -6.25 10.54
N ALA A 274 19.11 -6.01 9.49
CA ALA A 274 19.62 -7.05 8.61
C ALA A 274 20.52 -8.05 9.33
N SER A 275 21.35 -7.59 10.29
CA SER A 275 22.15 -8.45 11.15
C SER A 275 21.27 -9.41 11.96
N LEU A 276 20.23 -8.87 12.62
CA LEU A 276 19.26 -9.68 13.38
C LEU A 276 18.46 -10.64 12.47
N ALA A 277 18.11 -10.21 11.25
CA ALA A 277 17.43 -11.06 10.27
C ALA A 277 18.31 -12.26 9.87
N CYS A 278 19.61 -12.05 9.61
CA CYS A 278 20.54 -13.14 9.35
C CYS A 278 20.65 -14.11 10.54
N GLU A 279 20.66 -13.60 11.77
CA GLU A 279 20.69 -14.45 12.97
C GLU A 279 19.46 -15.36 13.08
N SER A 280 18.28 -14.87 12.67
CA SER A 280 17.05 -15.67 12.64
C SER A 280 17.12 -16.84 11.64
N GLU A 281 18.01 -16.74 10.65
CA GLU A 281 18.32 -17.78 9.65
C GLU A 281 19.52 -18.65 10.05
N ASN A 282 19.95 -18.56 11.32
CA ASN A 282 21.16 -19.22 11.84
C ASN A 282 22.40 -18.90 10.97
N ALA A 283 22.51 -17.63 10.57
CA ALA A 283 23.55 -17.07 9.74
C ALA A 283 24.05 -15.74 10.35
N LYS A 284 25.02 -15.09 9.70
CA LYS A 284 25.42 -13.71 9.99
C LYS A 284 25.52 -12.92 8.69
N LEU A 285 25.55 -11.59 8.73
CA LEU A 285 25.87 -10.81 7.53
C LEU A 285 27.21 -11.25 6.95
N ALA A 286 27.23 -11.44 5.63
CA ALA A 286 28.29 -12.14 4.94
C ALA A 286 29.63 -11.38 4.95
N ALA A 287 30.72 -12.14 4.98
CA ALA A 287 32.05 -11.63 4.74
C ALA A 287 32.46 -11.88 3.29
N ILE A 288 32.97 -10.85 2.62
CA ILE A 288 33.59 -11.01 1.30
C ILE A 288 35.10 -10.92 1.53
N GLU A 289 35.79 -12.05 1.57
CA GLU A 289 37.20 -12.13 2.00
C GLU A 289 38.19 -12.06 0.84
N ASN A 290 37.73 -12.27 -0.40
CA ASN A 290 38.60 -12.33 -1.56
C ASN A 290 37.87 -12.03 -2.87
N ARG A 291 38.65 -11.88 -3.93
CA ARG A 291 38.16 -11.56 -5.28
C ARG A 291 37.21 -12.62 -5.86
N ASN A 292 37.36 -13.90 -5.51
CA ASN A 292 36.46 -14.94 -6.00
C ASN A 292 35.06 -14.76 -5.39
N THR A 293 34.98 -14.48 -4.09
CA THR A 293 33.73 -14.17 -3.41
C THR A 293 33.09 -12.89 -3.95
N VAL A 294 33.88 -11.83 -4.24
CA VAL A 294 33.38 -10.61 -4.92
C VAL A 294 32.65 -10.96 -6.22
N LEU A 295 33.28 -11.74 -7.10
CA LEU A 295 32.72 -12.09 -8.41
C LEU A 295 31.48 -12.98 -8.28
N PHE A 296 31.52 -13.92 -7.33
CA PHE A 296 30.38 -14.77 -7.02
C PHE A 296 29.17 -13.96 -6.54
N VAL A 297 29.39 -13.04 -5.58
CA VAL A 297 28.32 -12.18 -5.06
C VAL A 297 27.78 -11.28 -6.16
N ALA A 298 28.65 -10.59 -6.92
CA ALA A 298 28.23 -9.74 -8.03
C ALA A 298 27.36 -10.50 -9.05
N LYS A 299 27.78 -11.71 -9.45
CA LYS A 299 27.08 -12.52 -10.44
C LYS A 299 25.72 -13.00 -9.95
N ASN A 300 25.64 -13.46 -8.70
CA ASN A 300 24.41 -14.02 -8.16
C ASN A 300 23.44 -12.95 -7.67
N MET A 301 23.92 -11.76 -7.28
CA MET A 301 23.08 -10.61 -6.99
C MET A 301 22.19 -10.23 -8.19
N VAL A 302 22.72 -10.28 -9.41
CA VAL A 302 21.94 -10.05 -10.65
C VAL A 302 20.87 -11.12 -10.90
N LYS A 303 21.06 -12.32 -10.36
CA LYS A 303 20.08 -13.41 -10.48
C LYS A 303 19.06 -13.41 -9.36
N ALA A 304 19.47 -12.94 -8.18
CA ALA A 304 18.70 -12.94 -6.96
C ALA A 304 17.81 -11.69 -6.83
N MET A 305 18.06 -10.67 -7.65
CA MET A 305 17.40 -9.37 -7.52
C MET A 305 17.15 -8.82 -8.92
N GLU A 306 15.92 -8.42 -9.20
CA GLU A 306 15.52 -7.85 -10.49
C GLU A 306 16.23 -6.52 -10.78
N VAL A 307 16.52 -5.74 -9.72
CA VAL A 307 17.16 -4.42 -9.82
C VAL A 307 18.30 -4.26 -8.79
N PRO A 308 19.44 -4.94 -8.98
CA PRO A 308 20.49 -5.05 -7.96
C PRO A 308 21.33 -3.76 -7.86
N HIS A 309 21.08 -2.93 -6.85
CA HIS A 309 21.86 -1.72 -6.62
C HIS A 309 22.86 -1.84 -5.46
N ALA A 310 22.44 -2.40 -4.32
CA ALA A 310 23.24 -2.43 -3.11
C ALA A 310 22.85 -3.59 -2.17
N LEU A 311 23.85 -4.17 -1.49
CA LEU A 311 23.67 -5.15 -0.41
C LEU A 311 24.38 -4.68 0.85
N TRP A 312 23.77 -4.87 2.02
CA TRP A 312 24.51 -4.91 3.28
C TRP A 312 25.41 -6.13 3.34
N LEU A 313 26.64 -5.90 3.80
CA LEU A 313 27.59 -6.94 4.19
C LEU A 313 27.94 -6.83 5.67
N GLY A 314 28.62 -7.83 6.23
CA GLY A 314 28.92 -7.91 7.66
C GLY A 314 30.08 -7.03 8.14
N ALA A 315 30.67 -6.19 7.28
CA ALA A 315 31.76 -5.32 7.71
C ALA A 315 31.23 -4.02 8.32
N HIS A 316 31.80 -3.64 9.44
CA HIS A 316 31.53 -2.37 10.12
C HIS A 316 32.82 -1.77 10.67
N ARG A 317 32.79 -0.46 10.96
CA ARG A 317 33.88 0.24 11.64
C ARG A 317 33.72 0.03 13.15
N ASN A 318 34.80 -0.41 13.80
CA ASN A 318 34.84 -0.55 15.26
C ASN A 318 35.22 0.77 15.94
N THR A 319 35.26 0.78 17.28
CA THR A 319 35.57 1.98 18.08
C THR A 319 36.96 2.56 17.84
N ASP A 320 37.89 1.73 17.36
CA ASP A 320 39.26 2.13 17.08
C ASP A 320 39.43 2.62 15.62
N GLY A 321 38.32 2.69 14.88
CA GLY A 321 38.26 3.19 13.51
C GLY A 321 38.64 2.16 12.44
N THR A 322 38.92 0.91 12.82
CA THR A 322 39.27 -0.17 11.88
C THR A 322 38.03 -0.90 11.39
N TRP A 323 38.04 -1.35 10.14
CA TRP A 323 36.95 -2.15 9.58
C TRP A 323 37.16 -3.62 9.91
N GLU A 324 36.12 -4.28 10.39
CA GLU A 324 36.14 -5.72 10.71
C GLU A 324 34.85 -6.40 10.27
N TRP A 325 34.94 -7.70 9.95
CA TRP A 325 33.78 -8.52 9.60
C TRP A 325 33.14 -9.13 10.85
N ILE A 326 31.83 -8.95 11.07
CA ILE A 326 31.12 -9.60 12.20
C ILE A 326 31.11 -11.14 12.14
N LEU A 327 31.32 -11.70 10.95
CA LEU A 327 31.29 -13.13 10.73
C LEU A 327 32.44 -13.82 11.47
N ASN A 328 33.66 -13.34 11.27
CA ASN A 328 34.91 -13.99 11.68
C ASN A 328 35.86 -13.09 12.49
N GLY A 329 35.59 -11.78 12.61
CA GLY A 329 36.43 -10.80 13.30
C GLY A 329 37.69 -10.39 12.54
N GLU A 330 37.83 -10.77 11.26
CA GLU A 330 39.00 -10.39 10.46
C GLU A 330 38.94 -8.92 10.03
N GLU A 331 40.09 -8.26 10.02
CA GLU A 331 40.23 -6.88 9.60
C GLU A 331 40.07 -6.75 8.07
N LEU A 332 39.15 -5.87 7.64
CA LEU A 332 39.03 -5.44 6.26
C LEU A 332 39.95 -4.24 6.04
N SER A 333 41.00 -4.42 5.23
CA SER A 333 41.95 -3.33 4.95
C SER A 333 41.25 -2.09 4.39
N ALA A 334 41.50 -0.94 5.03
CA ALA A 334 41.06 0.37 4.57
C ALA A 334 41.80 0.87 3.30
N ARG A 335 42.67 0.06 2.69
CA ARG A 335 43.34 0.40 1.42
C ARG A 335 42.92 -0.52 0.31
N ASN A 336 42.53 0.07 -0.81
CA ASN A 336 42.32 -0.66 -2.05
C ASN A 336 43.59 -1.34 -2.52
N ASN A 337 43.44 -2.60 -2.93
CA ASN A 337 44.52 -3.34 -3.56
C ASN A 337 44.09 -3.75 -4.97
N TYR A 338 44.37 -2.86 -5.92
CA TYR A 338 44.01 -3.03 -7.33
C TYR A 338 44.68 -4.25 -7.98
N GLU A 339 45.87 -4.63 -7.50
CA GLU A 339 46.64 -5.77 -8.02
C GLU A 339 45.98 -7.10 -7.64
N ARG A 340 45.54 -7.22 -6.38
CA ARG A 340 44.80 -8.41 -5.91
C ARG A 340 43.31 -8.37 -6.29
N GLY A 341 42.79 -7.19 -6.61
CA GLY A 341 41.37 -6.96 -6.88
C GLY A 341 40.49 -7.15 -5.65
N TYR A 342 41.05 -6.93 -4.46
CA TYR A 342 40.40 -7.00 -3.16
C TYR A 342 41.27 -6.35 -2.08
N PRO A 343 40.74 -5.50 -1.17
CA PRO A 343 39.37 -4.99 -1.14
C PRO A 343 39.03 -4.12 -2.36
N ILE A 344 37.73 -3.96 -2.63
CA ILE A 344 37.20 -3.28 -3.83
C ILE A 344 36.50 -1.97 -3.47
N TRP A 345 37.06 -1.16 -2.57
CA TRP A 345 36.51 0.14 -2.22
C TRP A 345 36.25 1.04 -3.43
N ALA A 346 35.14 1.75 -3.40
CA ALA A 346 34.76 2.83 -4.31
C ALA A 346 35.84 3.92 -4.37
N ASP A 347 36.18 4.39 -3.17
CA ASP A 347 37.05 5.49 -2.84
C ASP A 347 37.77 5.09 -1.55
N SER A 348 38.87 5.77 -1.20
CA SER A 348 39.51 5.52 0.10
C SER A 348 38.47 5.71 1.22
N PRO A 349 38.27 4.73 2.12
CA PRO A 349 37.29 4.80 3.21
C PRO A 349 37.80 5.74 4.33
N GLU A 350 37.95 7.01 3.97
CA GLU A 350 38.13 8.10 4.93
C GLU A 350 36.95 8.09 5.90
N ASP A 351 37.23 8.36 7.17
CA ASP A 351 36.18 8.42 8.17
C ASP A 351 35.23 9.59 7.84
N LYS A 352 34.00 9.23 7.43
CA LYS A 352 32.89 10.17 7.18
C LYS A 352 31.79 10.03 8.23
N GLY A 353 32.02 9.30 9.32
CA GLY A 353 30.99 8.92 10.29
C GLY A 353 29.97 7.91 9.73
N TRP A 354 30.36 7.16 8.70
CA TRP A 354 29.55 6.11 8.06
C TRP A 354 30.23 4.78 8.32
N ASP A 355 29.63 3.98 9.19
CA ASP A 355 30.32 2.85 9.82
C ASP A 355 29.86 1.47 9.31
N CYS A 356 28.98 1.42 8.32
CA CYS A 356 28.44 0.16 7.79
C CYS A 356 28.80 -0.04 6.31
N LEU A 357 29.21 -1.27 5.95
CA LEU A 357 29.68 -1.59 4.61
C LEU A 357 28.56 -2.02 3.67
N SER A 358 28.45 -1.34 2.54
CA SER A 358 27.60 -1.74 1.42
C SER A 358 28.41 -2.24 0.24
N PHE A 359 27.90 -3.28 -0.43
CA PHE A 359 28.37 -3.76 -1.72
C PHE A 359 27.44 -3.26 -2.82
N GLU A 360 27.96 -2.46 -3.74
CA GLU A 360 27.19 -1.91 -4.87
C GLU A 360 27.64 -2.51 -6.20
N THR A 361 26.70 -2.69 -7.11
CA THR A 361 26.96 -3.25 -8.44
C THR A 361 27.61 -2.23 -9.38
N ALA A 362 28.17 -2.73 -10.48
CA ALA A 362 28.73 -1.90 -11.52
C ALA A 362 27.62 -1.04 -12.17
N THR A 363 27.76 0.29 -12.12
CA THR A 363 26.87 1.23 -12.80
C THR A 363 27.46 1.67 -14.14
N SER A 364 26.69 2.37 -14.98
CA SER A 364 27.21 3.01 -16.20
C SER A 364 28.39 3.96 -15.93
N ALA A 365 28.46 4.55 -14.72
CA ALA A 365 29.57 5.38 -14.27
C ALA A 365 30.78 4.57 -13.73
N ARG A 366 30.58 3.33 -13.24
CA ARG A 366 31.63 2.48 -12.66
C ARG A 366 31.61 1.07 -13.23
N LYS A 367 32.68 0.70 -13.94
CA LYS A 367 32.81 -0.58 -14.67
C LYS A 367 32.88 -1.85 -13.79
N ARG A 368 32.91 -1.73 -12.46
CA ARG A 368 33.07 -2.86 -11.51
C ARG A 368 32.28 -2.60 -10.23
N SER A 369 31.79 -3.66 -9.60
CA SER A 369 31.21 -3.61 -8.26
C SER A 369 32.24 -3.12 -7.24
N TYR A 370 31.76 -2.48 -6.18
CA TYR A 370 32.62 -1.84 -5.19
C TYR A 370 32.04 -1.86 -3.78
N PHE A 371 32.92 -1.69 -2.79
CA PHE A 371 32.55 -1.44 -1.41
C PHE A 371 32.39 0.06 -1.16
N VAL A 372 31.34 0.46 -0.47
CA VAL A 372 31.13 1.85 -0.05
C VAL A 372 30.59 1.88 1.37
N GLN A 373 31.08 2.83 2.15
CA GLN A 373 30.55 3.07 3.49
C GLN A 373 29.19 3.81 3.40
N LYS A 374 28.25 3.46 4.26
CA LYS A 374 26.92 4.11 4.37
C LYS A 374 26.51 4.30 5.83
N HIS A 375 25.54 5.18 6.06
CA HIS A 375 24.84 5.24 7.33
C HIS A 375 24.12 3.91 7.60
N CYS A 376 24.35 3.35 8.78
CA CYS A 376 23.80 2.06 9.19
C CYS A 376 22.26 2.03 9.20
N ASP A 377 21.60 3.18 9.32
CA ASP A 377 20.14 3.31 9.30
C ASP A 377 19.52 3.26 7.89
N THR A 378 20.34 3.20 6.84
CA THR A 378 19.85 3.13 5.45
C THR A 378 19.16 1.79 5.20
N ALA A 379 17.93 1.80 4.69
CA ALA A 379 17.24 0.57 4.30
C ALA A 379 17.78 0.06 2.96
N GLN A 380 18.31 -1.17 2.93
CA GLN A 380 18.69 -1.85 1.68
C GLN A 380 18.72 -3.38 1.87
N ALA A 381 18.72 -4.08 0.75
CA ALA A 381 18.86 -5.52 0.67
C ALA A 381 20.13 -6.01 1.39
N TYR A 382 20.18 -7.29 1.75
CA TYR A 382 21.26 -7.81 2.59
C TYR A 382 21.67 -9.24 2.21
N LEU A 383 22.92 -9.57 2.53
CA LEU A 383 23.53 -10.86 2.24
C LEU A 383 23.92 -11.56 3.55
N CYS A 384 23.35 -12.72 3.81
CA CYS A 384 23.76 -13.57 4.93
C CYS A 384 24.70 -14.69 4.46
N GLN A 385 25.53 -15.18 5.39
CA GLN A 385 26.43 -16.32 5.21
C GLN A 385 26.33 -17.28 6.40
N ARG A 386 26.28 -18.59 6.13
CA ARG A 386 26.39 -19.65 7.15
C ARG A 386 27.17 -20.86 6.67
#